data_AF-A0ABD0NX78-F1
#
_entry.id   AF-A0ABD0NX78-F1
#
_cell.length_a   1.000
_cell.length_b   1.000
_cell.length_c   1.000
_cell.angle_alpha   90.00
_cell.angle_beta   90.00
_cell.angle_gamma   90.00
#
_symmetry.space_group_name_H-M   'P 1'
#
loop_
_entity.id
_entity.type
_entity.pdbx_description
1 polymer ?
#
loop_
_entity_poly.entity_id
_entity_poly.type
_entity_poly.pdbx_seq_one_letter_code
_entity_poly.pdbx_strand_id
1 'polypeptide(L)'
;LKSMVDQLANCEDILMNFLVSAVTKLPPIKVTQKKQYKETMMGQSSRASRWADPDHFAQRQTCMNKFASWFGGMPLVHSQMRLDPVLFKDQVSIL
;
A
#
# COMPACT_ATOMS: atom_id res chain seq x y z
N LEU A 1 13.76 9.81 6.65
CA LEU A 1 12.62 9.11 5.99
C LEU A 1 11.27 9.78 6.29
N LYS A 2 10.89 9.98 7.56
CA LYS A 2 9.65 10.69 7.95
C LYS A 2 9.47 12.06 7.30
N SER A 3 10.50 12.92 7.34
CA SER A 3 10.46 14.25 6.72
C SER A 3 10.20 14.22 5.21
N MET A 4 10.77 13.26 4.50
CA MET A 4 10.55 13.07 3.06
C MET A 4 9.10 12.63 2.77
N VAL A 5 8.56 11.71 3.56
CA VAL A 5 7.16 11.27 3.45
C VAL A 5 6.21 12.43 3.73
N ASP A 6 6.50 13.26 4.73
CA ASP A 6 5.68 14.42 5.07
C ASP A 6 5.70 15.49 3.96
N GLN A 7 6.86 15.72 3.35
CA GLN A 7 7.01 16.66 2.23
C GLN A 7 6.30 16.21 0.95
N LEU A 8 6.40 14.91 0.62
CA LEU A 8 5.71 14.34 -0.55
C LEU A 8 4.23 14.10 -0.28
N ALA A 9 3.84 13.99 0.99
CA ALA A 9 2.53 13.55 1.44
C ALA A 9 2.05 12.29 0.67
N ASN A 10 2.99 11.34 0.54
CA ASN A 10 2.91 10.07 -0.19
C ASN A 10 3.96 9.10 0.40
N CYS A 11 3.87 7.82 0.07
CA CYS A 11 4.82 6.76 0.40
C CYS A 11 4.87 6.33 1.88
N GLU A 12 3.96 6.80 2.72
CA GLU A 12 3.82 6.36 4.12
C GLU A 12 3.55 4.86 4.22
N ASP A 13 2.72 4.32 3.33
CA ASP A 13 2.39 2.90 3.28
C ASP A 13 3.56 2.06 2.77
N ILE A 14 4.34 2.56 1.81
CA ILE A 14 5.58 1.94 1.34
C ILE A 14 6.59 1.89 2.48
N LEU A 15 6.81 3.00 3.19
CA LEU A 15 7.76 3.06 4.30
C LEU A 15 7.39 2.09 5.42
N MET A 16 6.10 1.99 5.75
CA MET A 16 5.59 1.02 6.72
C MET A 16 5.87 -0.42 6.29
N ASN A 17 5.64 -0.77 5.02
CA ASN A 17 5.97 -2.10 4.51
C ASN A 17 7.47 -2.39 4.56
N PHE A 18 8.33 -1.43 4.21
CA PHE A 18 9.78 -1.55 4.34
C PHE A 18 10.20 -1.84 5.78
N LEU A 19 9.67 -1.07 6.75
CA LEU A 19 9.96 -1.25 8.17
C LEU A 19 9.55 -2.65 8.66
N VAL A 20 8.31 -3.06 8.36
CA VAL A 20 7.78 -4.37 8.80
C VAL A 20 8.58 -5.52 8.18
N SER A 21 8.85 -5.49 6.88
CA SER A 21 9.67 -6.54 6.24
C SER A 21 11.11 -6.52 6.73
N ALA A 22 11.69 -5.36 7.01
CA ALA A 22 13.06 -5.27 7.54
C ALA A 22 13.18 -5.89 8.94
N VAL A 23 12.17 -5.75 9.80
CA VAL A 23 12.15 -6.30 11.16
C VAL A 23 11.77 -7.79 11.16
N THR A 24 10.70 -8.17 10.45
CA THR A 24 10.15 -9.53 10.51
C THR A 24 10.84 -10.51 9.57
N LYS A 25 11.45 -10.01 8.48
CA LYS A 25 11.95 -10.81 7.36
C LYS A 25 10.88 -11.69 6.71
N LEU A 26 9.60 -11.37 6.90
CA LEU A 26 8.47 -12.12 6.34
C LEU A 26 7.86 -11.36 5.15
N PRO A 27 7.32 -12.09 4.16
CA PRO A 27 6.59 -11.51 3.05
C PRO A 27 5.19 -11.04 3.46
N PRO A 28 4.55 -10.10 2.73
CA PRO A 28 3.20 -9.66 3.01
C PRO A 28 2.16 -10.76 2.73
N ILE A 29 1.02 -10.68 3.41
CA ILE A 29 -0.13 -11.56 3.18
C ILE A 29 -1.23 -10.74 2.53
N LYS A 30 -1.68 -11.15 1.34
CA LYS A 30 -2.81 -10.51 0.68
C LYS A 30 -4.12 -11.06 1.23
N VAL A 31 -5.02 -10.18 1.64
CA VAL A 31 -6.38 -10.57 2.08
C VAL A 31 -7.44 -9.97 1.16
N THR A 32 -8.66 -10.47 1.27
CA THR A 32 -9.82 -9.89 0.59
C THR A 32 -9.99 -8.40 0.93
N GLN A 33 -10.30 -7.57 -0.07
CA GLN A 33 -10.59 -6.15 0.13
C GLN A 33 -11.90 -5.96 0.89
N LYS A 34 -11.90 -5.11 1.93
CA LYS A 34 -13.13 -4.71 2.63
C LYS A 34 -13.98 -3.80 1.72
N LYS A 35 -15.23 -4.20 1.44
CA LYS A 35 -16.16 -3.51 0.51
C LYS A 35 -16.34 -2.01 0.83
N GLN A 36 -16.47 -1.66 2.11
CA GLN A 36 -16.66 -0.28 2.59
C GLN A 36 -15.53 0.69 2.23
N TYR A 37 -14.29 0.20 2.06
CA TYR A 37 -13.15 1.07 1.71
C TYR A 37 -13.29 1.64 0.30
N LYS A 38 -13.81 0.85 -0.66
CA LYS A 38 -14.03 1.32 -2.03
C LYS A 38 -15.11 2.40 -2.10
N GLU A 39 -16.23 2.22 -1.41
CA GLU A 39 -17.34 3.17 -1.44
C GLU A 39 -16.96 4.53 -0.83
N THR A 40 -16.21 4.53 0.27
CA THR A 40 -15.74 5.78 0.91
C THR A 40 -14.76 6.56 0.02
N MET A 41 -13.93 5.87 -0.76
CA MET A 41 -12.98 6.50 -1.70
C MET A 41 -13.64 7.01 -2.98
N MET A 42 -14.76 6.42 -3.40
CA MET A 42 -15.49 6.82 -4.61
C MET A 42 -16.50 7.96 -4.34
N GLY A 43 -16.92 8.18 -3.09
CA GLY A 43 -17.86 9.24 -2.72
C GLY A 43 -17.27 10.66 -2.60
N GLN A 44 -15.94 10.83 -2.66
CA GLN A 44 -15.29 12.13 -2.55
C GLN A 44 -15.20 12.84 -3.92
N SER A 45 -16.31 13.38 -4.39
CA SER A 45 -16.43 14.09 -5.68
C SER A 45 -15.94 15.54 -5.67
N SER A 46 -15.41 16.06 -4.55
CA SER A 46 -15.04 17.49 -4.42
C SER A 46 -13.54 17.79 -4.48
N ARG A 47 -12.67 16.77 -4.45
CA ARG A 47 -11.22 16.91 -4.74
C ARG A 47 -10.79 15.73 -5.60
N ALA A 48 -10.18 15.99 -6.75
CA ALA A 48 -9.54 14.93 -7.53
C ALA A 48 -8.64 14.11 -6.59
N SER A 49 -8.87 12.80 -6.54
CA SER A 49 -8.07 11.91 -5.71
C SER A 49 -6.60 12.13 -6.01
N ARG A 50 -5.74 12.21 -4.99
CA ARG A 50 -4.28 12.32 -5.19
C ARG A 50 -3.70 11.15 -5.99
N TRP A 51 -4.42 10.04 -6.06
CA TRP A 51 -4.06 8.91 -6.90
C TRP A 51 -4.28 9.14 -8.39
N ALA A 52 -5.09 10.14 -8.76
CA ALA A 52 -5.33 10.53 -10.15
C ALA A 52 -4.22 11.44 -10.71
N ASP A 53 -3.29 11.90 -9.86
CA ASP A 53 -2.13 12.67 -10.29
C ASP A 53 -1.18 11.76 -11.11
N PRO A 54 -0.81 12.14 -12.35
CA PRO A 54 0.13 11.38 -13.17
C PRO A 54 1.48 11.11 -12.50
N ASP A 55 1.96 12.03 -11.66
CA ASP A 55 3.25 11.92 -10.98
C ASP A 55 3.21 10.97 -9.78
N HIS A 56 2.01 10.60 -9.32
CA HIS A 56 1.83 9.78 -8.12
C HIS A 56 2.60 8.45 -8.21
N PHE A 57 2.55 7.76 -9.36
CA PHE A 57 3.26 6.49 -9.54
C PHE A 57 4.78 6.67 -9.67
N ALA A 58 5.22 7.72 -10.36
CA ALA A 58 6.64 8.03 -10.49
C ALA A 58 7.26 8.33 -9.11
N GLN A 59 6.58 9.13 -8.28
CA GLN A 59 7.00 9.42 -6.91
C GLN A 59 7.16 8.16 -6.06
N ARG A 60 6.23 7.19 -6.18
CA ARG A 60 6.30 5.92 -5.44
C ARG A 60 7.52 5.08 -5.84
N GLN A 61 7.88 5.06 -7.13
CA GLN A 61 9.12 4.40 -7.58
C GLN A 61 10.35 5.09 -6.97
N THR A 62 10.39 6.41 -6.94
CA THR A 62 11.48 7.17 -6.29
C THR A 62 11.57 6.87 -4.79
N CYS A 63 10.44 6.78 -4.10
CA CYS A 63 10.39 6.39 -2.69
C CYS A 63 10.99 5.01 -2.46
N MET A 64 10.59 3.99 -3.24
CA MET A 64 11.14 2.64 -3.10
C MET A 64 12.66 2.63 -3.24
N ASN A 65 13.22 3.32 -4.23
CA ASN A 65 14.66 3.37 -4.45
C ASN A 65 15.40 4.09 -3.30
N LYS A 66 14.87 5.22 -2.82
CA LYS A 66 15.45 5.95 -1.68
C LYS A 66 15.40 5.13 -0.40
N PHE A 67 14.30 4.42 -0.14
CA PHE A 67 14.18 3.58 1.04
C PHE A 67 15.13 2.39 0.95
N ALA A 68 15.22 1.71 -0.20
CA ALA A 68 16.18 0.62 -0.38
C ALA A 68 17.62 1.07 -0.12
N SER A 69 18.00 2.25 -0.62
CA SER A 69 19.31 2.85 -0.33
C SER A 69 19.51 3.12 1.17
N TRP A 70 18.52 3.69 1.86
CA TRP A 70 18.62 4.01 3.29
C TRP A 70 18.70 2.75 4.17
N PHE A 71 17.96 1.69 3.83
CA PHE A 71 17.99 0.41 4.54
C PHE A 71 19.22 -0.45 4.18
N GLY A 72 20.08 -0.01 3.26
CA GLY A 72 21.26 -0.75 2.81
C GLY A 72 20.95 -1.91 1.83
N GLY A 73 19.72 -1.99 1.32
CA GLY A 73 19.25 -3.03 0.42
C GLY A 73 17.72 -3.06 0.34
N MET A 74 17.16 -3.93 -0.50
CA MET A 74 15.72 -4.13 -0.60
C MET A 74 15.22 -5.09 0.49
N PRO A 75 14.46 -4.64 1.50
CA PRO A 75 13.93 -5.52 2.53
C PRO A 75 12.62 -6.20 2.12
N LEU A 76 11.93 -5.71 1.08
CA LEU A 76 10.65 -6.28 0.64
C LEU A 76 10.84 -7.67 0.04
N VAL A 77 10.01 -8.62 0.50
CA VAL A 77 10.04 -10.01 0.04
C VAL A 77 8.77 -10.30 -0.76
N HIS A 78 8.90 -10.98 -1.90
CA HIS A 78 7.75 -11.38 -2.70
C HIS A 78 6.88 -12.42 -1.97
N SER A 79 5.57 -12.34 -2.21
CA SER A 79 4.58 -13.29 -1.71
C SER A 79 3.66 -13.73 -2.84
N GLN A 80 3.28 -15.00 -2.84
CA GLN A 80 2.15 -15.53 -3.62
C GLN A 80 0.96 -15.91 -2.72
N MET A 81 1.06 -15.67 -1.41
CA MET A 81 0.06 -16.06 -0.43
C MET A 81 -1.10 -15.08 -0.40
N ARG A 82 -2.30 -15.62 -0.59
CA ARG A 82 -3.56 -14.89 -0.45
C ARG A 82 -4.52 -15.67 0.43
N LEU A 83 -5.04 -15.02 1.46
CA LEU A 83 -6.03 -15.56 2.37
C LEU A 83 -7.36 -14.83 2.17
N ASP A 84 -8.29 -15.49 1.51
CA ASP A 84 -9.65 -14.99 1.32
C ASP A 84 -10.62 -15.76 2.25
N PRO A 85 -11.65 -15.11 2.81
CA PRO A 85 -12.70 -15.82 3.54
C PRO A 85 -13.35 -16.90 2.67
N VAL A 86 -13.89 -17.95 3.29
CA VAL A 86 -14.57 -19.06 2.59
C VAL A 86 -15.66 -18.55 1.63
N LEU A 87 -16.38 -17.52 2.07
CA LEU A 87 -17.47 -16.90 1.33
C LEU A 87 -17.00 -15.74 0.43
N PHE A 88 -15.71 -15.67 0.08
CA PHE A 88 -15.20 -14.65 -0.81
C PHE A 88 -15.89 -14.73 -2.19
N LYS A 89 -16.57 -13.64 -2.57
CA LYS A 89 -17.48 -13.51 -3.73
C LYS A 89 -18.84 -14.19 -3.60
N ASP A 90 -19.17 -14.75 -2.44
CA ASP A 90 -20.53 -15.20 -2.13
C ASP A 90 -21.44 -13.99 -1.87
N GLN A 91 -22.64 -13.98 -2.44
CA GLN A 91 -23.61 -12.88 -2.26
C GLN A 91 -24.00 -12.67 -0.80
N VAL A 92 -23.95 -13.70 0.04
CA VAL A 92 -24.25 -13.65 1.47
C VAL A 92 -23.18 -12.86 2.25
N SER A 93 -21.94 -12.80 1.73
CA SER A 93 -20.84 -12.01 2.30
C SER A 93 -20.75 -10.58 1.76
N ILE A 94 -21.73 -10.15 0.95
CA ILE A 94 -21.79 -8.81 0.35
C ILE A 94 -22.60 -7.83 1.23
N LEU A 95 -23.19 -8.31 2.34
CA LEU A 95 -23.91 -7.50 3.35
C LEU A 95 -22.97 -6.61 4.17
#